data_AF-A0A967IBB6-F1
#
_entry.id   AF-A0A967IBB6-F1
#
_cell.length_a   1.000
_cell.length_b   1.000
_cell.length_c   1.000
_cell.angle_alpha   90.00
_cell.angle_beta   90.00
_cell.angle_gamma   90.00
#
_symmetry.space_group_name_H-M   'P 1'
#
loop_
_entity.id
_entity.type
_entity.pdbx_description
1 polymer ?
#
loop_
_entity_poly.entity_id
_entity_poly.type
_entity_poly.pdbx_seq_one_letter_code
_entity_poly.pdbx_strand_id
1 'polypeptide(L)' 'MTKEPTVVAVDTGGTFTDFVVLRGASVAVHKRASTPANPAQAVLEG' A
#
# COMPACT_ATOMS: atom_id res chain seq x y z
N MET A 1 18.27 17.46 -9.46
CA MET A 1 18.12 16.02 -9.14
C MET A 1 16.67 15.64 -9.39
N THR A 2 16.38 14.81 -10.39
CA THR A 2 15.03 14.30 -10.61
C THR A 2 14.72 13.30 -9.50
N LYS A 3 13.58 13.45 -8.82
CA LYS A 3 13.13 12.49 -7.81
C LYS A 3 12.81 11.17 -8.52
N GLU A 4 13.25 10.05 -7.97
CA GLU A 4 12.84 8.74 -8.46
C GLU A 4 11.32 8.58 -8.30
N PRO A 5 10.62 8.01 -9.30
CA PRO A 5 9.19 7.75 -9.17
C PRO A 5 8.94 6.79 -8.01
N THR A 6 7.90 7.08 -7.23
CA THR A 6 7.40 6.16 -6.21
C THR A 6 6.14 5.51 -6.76
N VAL A 7 6.12 4.18 -6.81
CA VAL A 7 4.96 3.38 -7.21
C VAL A 7 4.44 2.66 -5.98
N VAL A 8 3.13 2.71 -5.76
CA VAL A 8 2.46 1.99 -4.68
C VAL A 8 1.44 1.04 -5.31
N ALA A 9 1.63 -0.25 -5.08
CA ALA A 9 0.64 -1.28 -5.40
C ALA A 9 -0.13 -1.61 -4.13
N VAL A 10 -1.45 -1.72 -4.24
CA VAL A 10 -2.35 -2.00 -3.12
C VAL A 10 -3.25 -3.17 -3.49
N ASP A 11 -3.28 -4.18 -2.61
CA ASP A 11 -4.24 -5.27 -2.67
C ASP A 11 -5.18 -5.18 -1.46
N THR A 12 -6.49 -5.10 -1.73
CA THR A 12 -7.52 -4.86 -0.71
C THR A 12 -8.38 -6.10 -0.51
N GLY A 13 -8.69 -6.43 0.73
CA GLY A 13 -9.58 -7.54 1.07
C GLY A 13 -9.00 -8.45 2.14
N GLY A 14 -9.57 -9.63 2.35
CA GLY A 14 -9.08 -10.59 3.33
C GLY A 14 -8.94 -10.01 4.76
N THR A 15 -7.91 -10.45 5.48
CA THR A 15 -7.60 -9.97 6.85
C THR A 15 -6.79 -8.68 6.85
N PHE A 16 -5.93 -8.48 5.85
CA PHE A 16 -5.07 -7.31 5.72
C PHE A 16 -5.12 -6.72 4.32
N THR A 17 -5.10 -5.39 4.23
CA THR A 17 -4.77 -4.66 3.01
C THR A 17 -3.25 -4.61 2.90
N ASP A 18 -2.73 -5.10 1.79
CA ASP A 18 -1.30 -5.23 1.52
C ASP A 18 -0.82 -4.07 0.64
N PHE A 19 0.31 -3.47 1.01
CA PHE A 19 0.94 -2.36 0.29
C PHE A 19 2.35 -2.75 -0.11
N VAL A 20 2.70 -2.53 -1.38
CA VAL A 20 4.07 -2.67 -1.89
C VAL A 20 4.51 -1.34 -2.48
N VAL A 21 5.56 -0.77 -1.91
CA VAL A 21 6.15 0.50 -2.35
C VAL A 21 7.46 0.23 -3.08
N LEU A 22 7.54 0.68 -4.33
CA LEU A 22 8.75 0.69 -5.12
C LEU A 22 9.27 2.14 -5.25
N ARG A 23 10.53 2.37 -4.89
CA ARG A 23 11.24 3.63 -5.09
C ARG A 23 12.67 3.32 -5.53
N GLY A 24 12.97 3.57 -6.80
CA GLY A 24 14.24 3.16 -7.41
C GLY A 24 14.46 1.66 -7.27
N ALA A 25 15.58 1.28 -6.66
CA ALA A 25 15.91 -0.12 -6.35
C ALA A 25 15.37 -0.62 -5.00
N SER A 26 14.67 0.24 -4.24
CA SER A 26 14.15 -0.10 -2.91
C SER A 26 12.71 -0.61 -2.98
N VAL A 27 12.43 -1.69 -2.25
CA VAL A 27 11.09 -2.23 -2.05
C VAL A 27 10.77 -2.22 -0.56
N ALA A 28 9.57 -1.75 -0.22
CA ALA A 28 9.02 -1.84 1.14
C ALA A 28 7.62 -2.46 1.10
N VAL A 29 7.28 -3.21 2.16
CA VAL A 29 5.96 -3.83 2.32
C VAL A 29 5.33 -3.32 3.61
N HIS A 30 4.05 -2.97 3.55
CA HIS A 30 3.25 -2.61 4.71
C HIS A 30 1.93 -3.40 4.67
N LYS A 31 1.40 -3.71 5.86
CA LYS A 31 0.11 -4.38 6.02
C LYS A 31 -0.73 -3.61 7.02
N ARG A 32 -1.97 -3.34 6.65
CA ARG A 32 -3.00 -2.70 7.47
C ARG A 32 -4.13 -3.70 7.67
N ALA A 33 -4.75 -3.77 8.84
CA ALA A 33 -5.97 -4.56 8.99
C ALA A 33 -7.03 -4.08 7.97
N SER A 34 -7.69 -5.00 7.28
CA SER A 34 -8.70 -4.66 6.29
C SER A 34 -9.93 -4.06 6.96
N THR A 35 -10.63 -3.18 6.23
CA THR A 35 -11.91 -2.59 6.64
C THR A 35 -12.99 -3.08 5.68
N PRO A 36 -13.62 -4.27 5.89
CA PRO A 36 -14.54 -4.86 4.92
C PRO A 36 -15.74 -3.98 4.57
N ALA A 37 -16.24 -3.19 5.53
CA ALA A 37 -17.34 -2.26 5.30
C ALA A 37 -16.96 -1.08 4.41
N ASN A 38 -15.66 -0.73 4.32
CA ASN A 38 -15.15 0.34 3.47
C ASN A 38 -13.64 0.13 3.18
N PRO A 39 -13.28 -0.64 2.13
CA PRO A 39 -11.88 -0.93 1.82
C PRO A 39 -11.02 0.32 1.58
N ALA A 40 -11.62 1.40 1.06
CA ALA A 40 -10.92 2.66 0.85
C ALA A 40 -10.36 3.26 2.16
N GLN A 41 -11.01 3.00 3.31
CA GLN A 41 -10.49 3.44 4.60
C GLN A 41 -9.15 2.77 4.93
N ALA A 42 -9.04 1.45 4.74
CA ALA A 42 -7.78 0.74 4.96
C ALA A 42 -6.68 1.20 4.01
N VAL A 43 -7.03 1.58 2.77
CA VAL A 43 -6.09 2.17 1.80
C VAL A 43 -5.61 3.56 2.22
N LEU A 44 -6.51 4.42 2.70
CA LEU A 44 -6.19 5.80 3.08
C LEU A 44 -5.37 5.89 4.37
N GLU A 45 -5.60 4.98 5.31
CA GLU A 45 -4.94 5.01 6.60
C GLU A 45 -3.61 4.22 6.62
N GLY A 46 -3.40 3.30 5.66
CA GLY A 46 -2.20 2.46 5.56
C GLY A 46 -1.02 3.07 4.82
#